data_AF-A0A1E4TFE9-F1
#
_entry.id   AF-A0A1E4TFE9-F1
#
_cell.length_a   1.000
_cell.length_b   1.000
_cell.length_c   1.000
_cell.angle_alpha   90.00
_cell.angle_beta   90.00
_cell.angle_gamma   90.00
#
_symmetry.space_group_name_H-M   'P 1'
#
loop_
_entity.id
_entity.type
_entity.pdbx_description
1 polymer ?
#
loop_
_entity_poly.entity_id
_entity_poly.type
_entity_poly.pdbx_seq_one_letter_code
_entity_poly.pdbx_strand_id
1 'polypeptide(L)'
;VVLGSGGHTGEIVRALQFWNPKKYALRTYVHASDDHISPLKVAEIEEKEQTAAKKGKEGFSAVRVVPVTRARSVGQSWLTTPFTAFKCGLDTLKALRPLPDVIVCNGPGTAIIVALTGRFLGAVLFKHVGIVYIESFARVENLSLSGRIIRPFSDKILVQWPQLLEKYSGLEYIGLLV
;
A
#
# COMPACT_ATOMS: atom_id res chain seq x y z
N VAL A 1 3.57 4.02 -0.54
CA VAL A 1 2.56 3.40 0.35
C VAL A 1 1.20 3.55 -0.31
N VAL A 2 0.43 2.47 -0.46
CA VAL A 2 -0.92 2.50 -1.01
C VAL A 2 -1.92 2.44 0.13
N LEU A 3 -2.75 3.47 0.29
CA LEU A 3 -3.79 3.56 1.30
C LEU A 3 -5.05 2.85 0.82
N GLY A 4 -5.39 1.69 1.41
CA GLY A 4 -6.67 1.05 1.19
C GLY A 4 -7.80 1.79 1.91
N SER A 5 -8.96 1.98 1.29
CA SER A 5 -10.04 2.75 1.92
C SER A 5 -10.56 2.14 3.23
N GLY A 6 -10.95 3.01 4.18
CA GLY A 6 -11.61 2.63 5.43
C GLY A 6 -10.65 2.01 6.46
N GLY A 7 -10.98 0.80 6.94
CA GLY A 7 -10.18 0.08 7.94
C GLY A 7 -8.73 -0.18 7.49
N HIS A 8 -8.53 -0.45 6.19
CA HIS A 8 -7.21 -0.70 5.61
C HIS A 8 -6.25 0.48 5.79
N THR A 9 -6.70 1.73 5.66
CA THR A 9 -5.86 2.90 5.94
C THR A 9 -5.39 2.89 7.39
N GLY A 10 -6.27 2.52 8.33
CA GLY A 10 -5.90 2.38 9.75
C GLY A 10 -4.78 1.37 9.96
N GLU A 11 -4.89 0.20 9.35
CA GLU A 11 -3.89 -0.87 9.44
C GLU A 11 -2.53 -0.41 8.90
N ILE A 12 -2.52 0.20 7.71
CA ILE A 12 -1.27 0.70 7.14
C ILE A 12 -0.69 1.82 7.99
N VAL A 13 -1.49 2.80 8.39
CA VAL A 13 -1.06 3.90 9.26
C VAL A 13 -0.38 3.39 10.53
N ARG A 14 -0.93 2.34 11.14
CA ARG A 14 -0.36 1.73 12.35
C ARG A 14 0.94 1.01 12.03
N ALA A 15 1.02 0.30 10.91
CA ALA A 15 2.27 -0.31 10.44
C ALA A 15 3.37 0.73 10.20
N LEU A 16 3.02 1.93 9.71
CA LEU A 16 3.98 3.02 9.51
C LEU A 16 4.59 3.54 10.81
N GLN A 17 3.98 3.34 11.97
CA GLN A 17 4.58 3.79 13.24
C GLN A 17 5.88 3.04 13.58
N PHE A 18 6.10 1.87 12.97
CA PHE A 18 7.25 1.02 13.26
C PHE A 18 8.38 1.15 12.23
N TRP A 19 8.22 1.95 11.17
CA TRP A 19 9.28 2.09 10.16
C TRP A 19 10.38 3.05 10.62
N ASN A 20 11.56 2.93 10.01
CA ASN A 20 12.64 3.88 10.26
C ASN A 20 12.46 5.10 9.34
N PRO A 21 12.12 6.29 9.89
CA PRO A 21 11.84 7.47 9.08
C PRO A 21 13.05 8.00 8.33
N LYS A 22 14.29 7.76 8.84
CA LYS A 22 15.53 8.14 8.15
C LYS A 22 15.78 7.29 6.92
N LYS A 23 15.48 5.99 7.00
CA LYS A 23 15.62 5.06 5.87
C LYS A 23 14.56 5.32 4.79
N TYR A 24 13.35 5.68 5.19
CA TYR A 24 12.21 5.89 4.29
C TYR A 24 11.78 7.36 4.30
N ALA A 25 12.73 8.29 4.12
CA ALA A 25 12.47 9.74 4.17
C ALA A 25 11.67 10.27 2.97
N LEU A 26 11.73 9.60 1.82
CA LEU A 26 10.95 9.93 0.62
C LEU A 26 9.72 9.04 0.56
N ARG A 27 8.53 9.62 0.71
CA ARG A 27 7.28 8.87 0.82
C ARG A 27 6.24 9.40 -0.14
N THR A 28 5.73 8.52 -0.98
CA THR A 28 4.54 8.79 -1.79
C THR A 28 3.40 7.92 -1.29
N TYR A 29 2.31 8.57 -0.91
CA TYR A 29 1.05 7.98 -0.50
C TYR A 29 0.09 7.98 -1.68
N VAL A 30 -0.34 6.81 -2.09
CA VAL A 30 -1.31 6.62 -3.17
C VAL A 30 -2.64 6.28 -2.54
N HIS A 31 -3.71 7.00 -2.87
CA HIS A 31 -5.06 6.73 -2.38
C HIS A 31 -6.08 6.74 -3.51
N ALA A 32 -7.23 6.11 -3.29
CA ALA A 32 -8.32 6.18 -4.25
C ALA A 32 -8.87 7.62 -4.33
N SER A 33 -9.18 8.09 -5.55
CA SER A 33 -9.65 9.45 -5.79
C SER A 33 -10.96 9.81 -5.09
N ASP A 34 -11.78 8.81 -4.79
CA ASP A 34 -13.04 8.92 -4.03
C ASP A 34 -12.86 8.73 -2.51
N ASP A 35 -11.62 8.58 -2.04
CA ASP A 35 -11.28 8.49 -0.61
C ASP A 35 -10.66 9.79 -0.13
N HIS A 36 -11.49 10.62 0.51
CA HIS A 36 -11.09 11.90 1.07
C HIS A 36 -10.61 11.82 2.53
N ILE A 37 -10.83 10.69 3.21
CA ILE A 37 -10.53 10.54 4.64
C ILE A 37 -9.08 10.06 4.83
N SER A 38 -8.66 9.08 4.03
CA SER A 38 -7.31 8.53 4.11
C SER A 38 -6.16 9.55 3.94
N PRO A 39 -6.20 10.50 2.97
CA PRO A 39 -5.16 11.51 2.86
C PRO A 39 -5.10 12.44 4.09
N LEU A 40 -6.22 12.76 4.72
CA LEU A 40 -6.25 13.58 5.94
C LEU A 40 -5.54 12.88 7.12
N LYS A 41 -5.84 11.59 7.32
CA LYS A 41 -5.19 10.79 8.36
C LYS A 41 -3.66 10.74 8.19
N VAL A 42 -3.19 10.60 6.96
CA VAL A 42 -1.75 10.60 6.67
C VAL A 42 -1.12 11.97 6.93
N ALA A 43 -1.79 13.05 6.53
CA ALA A 43 -1.31 14.41 6.78
C ALA A 43 -1.09 14.66 8.29
N GLU A 44 -2.04 14.24 9.14
CA GLU A 44 -1.93 14.37 10.60
C GLU A 44 -0.72 13.61 11.19
N ILE A 45 -0.41 12.41 10.66
CA ILE A 45 0.71 11.60 11.16
C ILE A 45 2.04 12.19 10.72
N GLU A 46 2.13 12.59 9.46
CA GLU A 46 3.33 13.19 8.90
C GLU A 46 3.62 14.55 9.55
N GLU A 47 2.60 15.34 9.89
CA GLU A 47 2.76 16.59 10.64
C GLU A 47 3.31 16.34 12.06
N LYS A 48 2.82 15.29 12.75
CA LYS A 48 3.34 14.88 14.06
C LYS A 48 4.79 14.43 13.97
N GLU A 49 5.13 13.63 12.96
CA GLU A 49 6.49 13.16 12.72
C GLU A 49 7.44 14.33 12.42
N GLN A 50 7.03 15.27 11.55
CA GLN A 50 7.82 16.45 11.22
C GLN A 50 8.00 17.38 12.43
N THR A 51 6.97 17.55 13.25
CA THR A 51 7.06 18.34 14.48
C THR A 51 8.03 17.71 15.49
N ALA A 52 8.01 16.38 15.62
CA ALA A 52 8.96 15.66 16.46
C ALA A 52 10.40 15.79 15.91
N ALA A 53 10.60 15.65 14.61
CA ALA A 53 11.90 15.78 13.95
C ALA A 53 12.50 17.19 14.11
N LYS A 54 11.68 18.24 14.00
CA LYS A 54 12.10 19.65 14.23
C LYS A 54 12.59 19.90 15.65
N LYS A 55 12.03 19.22 16.66
CA LYS A 55 12.51 19.30 18.05
C LYS A 55 13.83 18.55 18.29
N GLY A 56 14.15 17.57 17.44
CA GLY A 56 15.31 16.68 17.59
C GLY A 56 16.51 16.95 16.67
N LYS A 57 16.52 18.00 15.83
CA LYS A 57 17.52 18.21 14.75
C LYS A 57 17.65 17.01 13.80
N GLU A 58 16.56 16.29 13.55
CA GLU A 58 16.57 15.16 12.60
C GLU A 58 15.90 15.52 11.27
N GLY A 59 16.40 14.91 10.19
CA GLY A 59 16.24 15.35 8.80
C GLY A 59 14.80 15.46 8.27
N PHE A 60 14.67 16.19 7.16
CA PHE A 60 13.39 16.47 6.50
C PHE A 60 12.90 15.27 5.67
N SER A 61 11.67 14.82 5.93
CA SER A 61 10.97 13.83 5.10
C SER A 61 10.18 14.52 4.00
N ALA A 62 10.39 14.14 2.74
CA ALA A 62 9.60 14.66 1.62
C ALA A 62 8.40 13.75 1.37
N VAL A 63 7.21 14.30 1.58
CA VAL A 63 5.95 13.57 1.50
C VAL A 63 5.15 14.04 0.29
N ARG A 64 4.63 13.09 -0.48
CA ARG A 64 3.68 13.33 -1.57
C ARG A 64 2.43 12.50 -1.35
N VAL A 65 1.27 13.10 -1.59
CA VAL A 65 -0.02 12.41 -1.55
C VAL A 65 -0.63 12.52 -2.95
N VAL A 66 -0.95 11.38 -3.57
CA VAL A 66 -1.37 11.31 -4.97
C VAL A 66 -2.65 10.46 -5.08
N PRO A 67 -3.73 11.01 -5.67
CA PRO A 67 -4.92 10.24 -5.95
C PRO A 67 -4.74 9.37 -7.21
N VAL A 68 -5.37 8.20 -7.22
CA VAL A 68 -5.53 7.34 -8.40
C VAL A 68 -6.98 6.88 -8.53
N THR A 69 -7.45 6.63 -9.75
CA THR A 69 -8.76 6.03 -9.97
C THR A 69 -8.88 4.73 -9.17
N ARG A 70 -10.01 4.52 -8.48
CA ARG A 70 -10.28 3.25 -7.78
C ARG A 70 -10.41 2.13 -8.81
N ALA A 71 -9.68 1.02 -8.64
CA ALA A 71 -9.72 -0.07 -9.60
C ALA A 71 -11.12 -0.70 -9.72
N ARG A 72 -11.85 -0.76 -8.61
CA ARG A 72 -13.24 -1.19 -8.59
C ARG A 72 -14.02 -0.51 -7.45
N SER A 73 -15.15 0.09 -7.77
CA SER A 73 -16.06 0.66 -6.77
C SER A 73 -16.98 -0.40 -6.15
N VAL A 74 -17.45 -0.13 -4.94
CA VAL A 74 -18.43 -1.01 -4.26
C VAL A 74 -19.71 -1.03 -5.09
N GLY A 75 -20.25 -2.24 -5.35
CA GLY A 75 -21.44 -2.41 -6.20
C GLY A 75 -21.18 -2.33 -7.70
N GLN A 76 -19.94 -2.06 -8.15
CA GLN A 76 -19.62 -2.03 -9.57
C GLN A 76 -19.72 -3.42 -10.21
N SER A 77 -20.34 -3.47 -11.39
CA SER A 77 -20.40 -4.65 -12.24
C SER A 77 -18.99 -5.17 -12.58
N TRP A 78 -18.86 -6.50 -12.60
CA TRP A 78 -17.62 -7.17 -13.01
C TRP A 78 -17.23 -6.87 -14.46
N LEU A 79 -18.19 -6.56 -15.33
CA LEU A 79 -17.92 -6.25 -16.74
C LEU A 79 -17.27 -4.88 -16.93
N THR A 80 -17.57 -3.91 -16.06
CA THR A 80 -16.99 -2.56 -16.15
C THR A 80 -15.69 -2.43 -15.35
N THR A 81 -15.40 -3.40 -14.48
CA THR A 81 -14.20 -3.43 -13.63
C THR A 81 -12.88 -3.37 -14.41
N PRO A 82 -12.69 -4.08 -15.55
CA PRO A 82 -11.46 -3.96 -16.33
C PRO A 82 -11.15 -2.54 -16.80
N PHE A 83 -12.18 -1.76 -17.16
CA PHE A 83 -11.99 -0.38 -17.61
C PHE A 83 -11.51 0.54 -16.47
N THR A 84 -12.10 0.43 -15.28
CA THR A 84 -11.66 1.21 -14.11
C THR A 84 -10.31 0.75 -13.59
N ALA A 85 -10.01 -0.55 -13.65
CA ALA A 85 -8.70 -1.10 -13.34
C ALA A 85 -7.61 -0.60 -14.31
N PHE A 86 -7.91 -0.52 -15.61
CA PHE A 86 -6.98 0.03 -16.60
C PHE A 86 -6.70 1.52 -16.35
N LYS A 87 -7.75 2.32 -16.09
CA LYS A 87 -7.59 3.73 -15.69
C LYS A 87 -6.75 3.90 -14.42
N CYS A 88 -6.98 3.05 -13.42
CA CYS A 88 -6.17 3.00 -12.20
C CYS A 88 -4.68 2.74 -12.53
N GLY A 89 -4.39 1.82 -13.46
CA GLY A 89 -3.04 1.57 -13.96
C GLY A 89 -2.41 2.81 -14.59
N LEU A 90 -3.12 3.50 -15.48
CA LEU A 90 -2.63 4.74 -16.13
C LEU A 90 -2.32 5.86 -15.13
N ASP A 91 -3.19 6.07 -14.13
CA ASP A 91 -2.94 7.04 -13.07
C ASP A 91 -1.73 6.64 -12.23
N THR A 92 -1.59 5.35 -11.95
CA THR A 92 -0.45 4.79 -11.23
C THR A 92 0.87 5.05 -11.95
N LEU A 93 0.91 5.00 -13.28
CA LEU A 93 2.14 5.31 -14.04
C LEU A 93 2.69 6.71 -13.73
N LYS A 94 1.81 7.67 -13.40
CA LYS A 94 2.18 9.02 -12.98
C LYS A 94 2.48 9.08 -11.49
N ALA A 95 1.71 8.37 -10.67
CA ALA A 95 1.89 8.33 -9.22
C ALA A 95 3.23 7.73 -8.80
N LEU A 96 3.72 6.72 -9.52
CA LEU A 96 5.01 6.05 -9.28
C LEU A 96 6.18 6.75 -9.96
N ARG A 97 6.12 8.08 -10.15
CA ARG A 97 7.26 8.89 -10.62
C ARG A 97 7.72 9.82 -9.50
N PRO A 98 8.99 9.77 -9.07
CA PRO A 98 10.03 8.81 -9.49
C PRO A 98 9.70 7.37 -9.08
N LEU A 99 10.29 6.38 -9.77
CA LEU A 99 10.02 4.96 -9.51
C LEU A 99 10.47 4.58 -8.09
N PRO A 100 9.58 4.07 -7.22
CA PRO A 100 9.94 3.76 -5.84
C PRO A 100 10.84 2.53 -5.76
N ASP A 101 11.59 2.42 -4.67
CA ASP A 101 12.35 1.22 -4.33
C ASP A 101 11.46 0.15 -3.70
N VAL A 102 10.42 0.57 -2.97
CA VAL A 102 9.46 -0.33 -2.32
C VAL A 102 8.04 0.21 -2.39
N ILE A 103 7.09 -0.69 -2.64
CA ILE A 103 5.65 -0.47 -2.57
C ILE A 103 5.11 -1.30 -1.43
N VAL A 104 4.64 -0.61 -0.39
CA VAL A 104 3.87 -1.20 0.70
C VAL A 104 2.39 -0.95 0.43
N CYS A 105 1.59 -1.99 0.44
CA CYS A 105 0.16 -1.90 0.10
C CYS A 105 -0.68 -2.90 0.88
N ASN A 106 -1.94 -2.56 1.08
CA ASN A 106 -2.95 -3.43 1.67
C ASN A 106 -4.30 -3.22 0.99
N GLY A 107 -5.23 -4.14 1.25
CA GLY A 107 -6.62 -3.99 0.82
C GLY A 107 -6.90 -4.45 -0.62
N PRO A 108 -8.00 -3.95 -1.22
CA PRO A 108 -8.64 -4.55 -2.40
C PRO A 108 -7.97 -4.12 -3.72
N GLY A 109 -8.68 -4.26 -4.84
CA GLY A 109 -8.12 -4.22 -6.20
C GLY A 109 -7.17 -3.05 -6.53
N THR A 110 -7.38 -1.85 -6.00
CA THR A 110 -6.46 -0.71 -6.24
C THR A 110 -5.03 -1.01 -5.80
N ALA A 111 -4.83 -1.68 -4.67
CA ALA A 111 -3.51 -2.07 -4.19
C ALA A 111 -2.81 -3.05 -5.14
N ILE A 112 -3.56 -4.00 -5.68
CA ILE A 112 -3.04 -4.96 -6.67
C ILE A 112 -2.60 -4.21 -7.93
N ILE A 113 -3.45 -3.35 -8.49
CA ILE A 113 -3.13 -2.60 -9.71
C ILE A 113 -1.89 -1.73 -9.49
N VAL A 114 -1.79 -1.05 -8.34
CA VAL A 114 -0.64 -0.20 -8.05
C VAL A 114 0.66 -1.02 -7.96
N ALA A 115 0.63 -2.13 -7.22
CA ALA A 115 1.79 -3.00 -7.05
C ALA A 115 2.25 -3.62 -8.39
N LEU A 116 1.31 -4.18 -9.17
CA LEU A 116 1.62 -4.79 -10.46
C LEU A 116 2.16 -3.76 -11.46
N THR A 117 1.59 -2.56 -11.49
CA THR A 117 2.11 -1.46 -12.33
C THR A 117 3.53 -1.08 -11.91
N GLY A 118 3.82 -1.03 -10.61
CA GLY A 118 5.17 -0.80 -10.10
C GLY A 118 6.16 -1.89 -10.49
N ARG A 119 5.78 -3.17 -10.36
CA ARG A 119 6.60 -4.31 -10.81
C ARG A 119 6.88 -4.25 -12.29
N PHE A 120 5.86 -3.96 -13.09
CA PHE A 120 5.98 -3.81 -14.53
C PHE A 120 6.94 -2.68 -14.91
N LEU A 121 6.76 -1.48 -14.32
CA LEU A 121 7.66 -0.35 -14.57
C LEU A 121 9.10 -0.65 -14.13
N GLY A 122 9.27 -1.34 -13.00
CA GLY A 122 10.59 -1.79 -12.55
C GLY A 122 11.26 -2.73 -13.56
N ALA A 123 10.51 -3.69 -14.10
CA ALA A 123 11.02 -4.59 -15.13
C ALA A 123 11.43 -3.83 -16.41
N VAL A 124 10.58 -2.90 -16.89
CA VAL A 124 10.86 -2.08 -18.08
C VAL A 124 12.09 -1.18 -17.89
N LEU A 125 12.27 -0.64 -16.68
CA LEU A 125 13.37 0.28 -16.35
C LEU A 125 14.58 -0.43 -15.72
N PHE A 126 14.62 -1.77 -15.74
CA PHE A 126 15.68 -2.58 -15.13
C PHE A 126 16.00 -2.22 -13.67
N LYS A 127 15.00 -1.77 -12.91
CA LYS A 127 15.08 -1.46 -11.48
C LYS A 127 14.19 -2.40 -10.70
N HIS A 128 14.74 -3.07 -9.68
CA HIS A 128 13.92 -3.87 -8.77
C HIS A 128 13.00 -2.95 -7.95
N VAL A 129 11.71 -3.30 -7.91
CA VAL A 129 10.69 -2.64 -7.10
C VAL A 129 10.15 -3.68 -6.12
N GLY A 130 10.54 -3.51 -4.85
CA GLY A 130 10.09 -4.37 -3.77
C GLY A 130 8.59 -4.21 -3.54
N ILE A 131 7.88 -5.30 -3.35
CA ILE A 131 6.45 -5.32 -3.07
C ILE A 131 6.24 -6.01 -1.72
N VAL A 132 5.71 -5.24 -0.77
CA VAL A 132 5.29 -5.72 0.54
C VAL A 132 3.77 -5.60 0.60
N TYR A 133 3.09 -6.73 0.69
CA TYR A 133 1.65 -6.78 0.87
C TYR A 133 1.32 -7.08 2.34
N ILE A 134 0.44 -6.27 2.93
CA ILE A 134 -0.09 -6.52 4.27
C ILE A 134 -1.51 -7.05 4.11
N GLU A 135 -1.74 -8.29 4.54
CA GLU A 135 -3.07 -8.88 4.54
C GLU A 135 -3.93 -8.23 5.63
N SER A 136 -5.21 -8.06 5.32
CA SER A 136 -6.15 -7.41 6.23
C SER A 136 -6.41 -8.27 7.47
N PHE A 137 -6.58 -7.61 8.61
CA PHE A 137 -6.97 -8.16 9.90
C PHE A 137 -8.25 -9.00 9.80
N ALA A 138 -9.17 -8.64 8.89
CA ALA A 138 -10.40 -9.40 8.67
C ALA A 138 -10.18 -10.81 8.10
N ARG A 139 -8.96 -11.16 7.69
CA ARG A 139 -8.62 -12.46 7.09
C ARG A 139 -7.93 -13.36 8.11
N VAL A 140 -8.75 -14.03 8.90
CA VAL A 140 -8.29 -14.96 9.95
C VAL A 140 -7.90 -16.32 9.36
N GLU A 141 -8.79 -16.91 8.56
CA GLU A 141 -8.64 -18.31 8.16
C GLU A 141 -7.96 -18.51 6.81
N ASN A 142 -8.16 -17.59 5.86
CA ASN A 142 -7.70 -17.71 4.49
C ASN A 142 -7.27 -16.35 3.95
N LEU A 143 -6.27 -16.31 3.07
CA LEU A 143 -5.86 -15.09 2.37
C LEU A 143 -7.02 -14.51 1.56
N SER A 144 -7.06 -13.18 1.48
CA SER A 144 -8.02 -12.49 0.61
C SER A 144 -7.78 -12.87 -0.86
N LEU A 145 -8.77 -12.63 -1.71
CA LEU A 145 -8.55 -12.77 -3.15
C LEU A 145 -7.40 -11.88 -3.62
N SER A 146 -7.29 -10.65 -3.08
CA SER A 146 -6.17 -9.76 -3.35
C SER A 146 -4.83 -10.35 -2.91
N GLY A 147 -4.75 -10.87 -1.68
CA GLY A 147 -3.55 -11.52 -1.15
C GLY A 147 -3.12 -12.71 -2.01
N ARG A 148 -4.06 -13.53 -2.47
CA ARG A 148 -3.78 -14.65 -3.37
C ARG A 148 -3.27 -14.20 -4.75
N ILE A 149 -3.87 -13.17 -5.33
CA ILE A 149 -3.47 -12.63 -6.65
C ILE A 149 -2.09 -11.98 -6.59
N ILE A 150 -1.83 -11.17 -5.55
CA ILE A 150 -0.59 -10.39 -5.46
C ILE A 150 0.60 -11.25 -5.01
N ARG A 151 0.35 -12.36 -4.31
CA ARG A 151 1.37 -13.24 -3.74
C ARG A 151 2.55 -13.60 -4.67
N PRO A 152 2.35 -14.07 -5.90
CA PRO A 152 3.48 -14.39 -6.79
C PRO A 152 4.30 -13.17 -7.23
N PHE A 153 3.80 -11.96 -7.01
CA PHE A 153 4.45 -10.69 -7.35
C PHE A 153 5.02 -9.97 -6.12
N SER A 154 4.70 -10.42 -4.91
CA SER A 154 5.18 -9.83 -3.66
C SER A 154 6.49 -10.46 -3.22
N ASP A 155 7.45 -9.62 -2.79
CA ASP A 155 8.68 -10.09 -2.15
C ASP A 155 8.40 -10.48 -0.69
N LYS A 156 7.44 -9.81 -0.04
CA LYS A 156 6.97 -10.15 1.31
C LYS A 156 5.46 -10.04 1.42
N ILE A 157 4.87 -10.99 2.14
CA ILE A 157 3.47 -10.94 2.55
C ILE A 157 3.41 -11.01 4.06
N LEU A 158 2.92 -9.93 4.65
CA LEU A 158 2.78 -9.78 6.08
C LEU A 158 1.35 -10.14 6.48
N VAL A 159 1.20 -10.98 7.49
CA VAL A 159 -0.09 -11.43 8.00
C VAL A 159 -0.24 -11.15 9.49
N GLN A 160 -1.49 -10.97 9.90
CA GLN A 160 -1.84 -10.63 11.28
C GLN A 160 -2.36 -11.85 12.08
N TRP A 161 -2.45 -13.03 11.45
CA TRP A 161 -2.94 -14.25 12.08
C TRP A 161 -1.94 -15.39 11.90
N PRO A 162 -1.47 -16.04 12.98
CA PRO A 162 -0.48 -17.10 12.89
C PRO A 162 -0.98 -18.34 12.13
N GLN A 163 -2.29 -18.62 12.16
CA GLN A 163 -2.91 -19.77 11.50
C GLN A 163 -2.74 -19.74 9.97
N LEU A 164 -2.50 -18.57 9.38
CA LEU A 164 -2.23 -18.46 7.94
C LEU A 164 -0.87 -19.05 7.55
N LEU A 165 0.11 -19.05 8.45
CA LEU A 165 1.44 -19.64 8.21
C LEU A 165 1.37 -21.16 8.07
N GLU A 166 0.38 -21.81 8.70
CA GLU A 166 0.16 -23.25 8.58
C GLU A 166 -0.36 -23.65 7.20
N LYS A 167 -1.07 -22.73 6.53
CA LYS A 167 -1.74 -22.99 5.23
C LYS A 167 -0.93 -22.52 4.03
N TYR A 168 -0.11 -21.49 4.20
CA TYR A 168 0.59 -20.83 3.10
C TYR A 168 2.06 -20.62 3.45
N SER A 169 2.95 -21.06 2.56
CA SER A 169 4.39 -20.80 2.69
C SER A 169 4.76 -19.36 2.34
N GLY A 170 5.91 -18.89 2.84
CA GLY A 170 6.45 -17.56 2.48
C GLY A 170 5.67 -16.37 3.03
N LEU A 171 4.87 -16.58 4.07
CA LEU A 171 4.23 -15.51 4.84
C LEU A 171 5.07 -15.15 6.06
N GLU A 172 4.96 -13.90 6.54
CA GLU A 172 5.62 -13.41 7.74
C GLU A 172 4.55 -12.86 8.70
N TYR A 173 4.50 -13.39 9.93
CA TYR A 173 3.58 -12.89 10.95
C TYR A 173 4.13 -11.66 11.65
N ILE A 174 3.32 -10.61 11.74
CA ILE A 174 3.74 -9.31 12.28
C ILE A 174 2.95 -8.84 13.50
N GLY A 175 2.04 -9.66 14.02
CA GLY A 175 1.12 -9.26 15.09
C GLY A 175 -0.11 -8.51 14.59
N LEU A 176 -0.88 -7.96 15.52
CA LEU A 176 -2.15 -7.27 15.24
C LEU A 176 -1.92 -5.78 14.97
N LEU A 177 -2.44 -5.29 13.85
CA LEU A 177 -2.40 -3.89 13.42
C LEU A 177 -3.75 -3.20 13.62
N VAL A 178 -4.40 -3.42 14.76
CA VAL A 178 -5.68 -2.81 15.16
C VAL A 178 -5.61 -2.07 16.49
#